data_AF-A0ABD5RA35-F1
#
_entry.id   AF-A0ABD5RA35-F1
#
_cell.length_a   1.000
_cell.length_b   1.000
_cell.length_c   1.000
_cell.angle_alpha   90.00
_cell.angle_beta   90.00
_cell.angle_gamma   90.00
#
_symmetry.space_group_name_H-M   'P 1'
#
loop_
_entity.id
_entity.type
_entity.pdbx_description
1 polymer ?
#
loop_
_entity_poly.entity_id
_entity_poly.type
_entity_poly.pdbx_seq_one_letter_code
_entity_poly.pdbx_strand_id
1 'polypeptide(L)'
;MSLAGETREAVRARPFLLTALRAGVVNYSAAANLLALDGDPEAVATALRRFAADLPAYDPESRQATVRMRSGVGRVETGSDPEPLLSVGDVGFSPDVDGGRLTAVVASGAVDTDALATVLSRLSVEDVTVEAAGVGDESLIVVVGRRDGAGAVRVVEDALRSVS
;
A
#
# COMPACT_ATOMS: atom_id res chain seq x y z
N MET A 1 -12.37 20.63 22.72
CA MET A 1 -11.60 19.36 22.72
C MET A 1 -10.26 19.64 23.40
N SER A 2 -9.47 18.64 23.81
CA SER A 2 -8.13 18.92 24.38
C SER A 2 -7.08 18.91 23.27
N LEU A 3 -6.03 19.74 23.38
CA LEU A 3 -4.92 19.76 22.41
C LEU A 3 -4.33 18.36 22.18
N ALA A 4 -4.24 17.55 23.24
CA ALA A 4 -3.80 16.16 23.13
C ALA A 4 -4.77 15.26 22.36
N GLY A 5 -6.09 15.50 22.47
CA GLY A 5 -7.10 14.82 21.65
C GLY A 5 -6.97 15.21 20.18
N GLU A 6 -6.92 16.51 19.90
CA GLU A 6 -6.77 17.06 18.54
C GLU A 6 -5.47 16.58 17.87
N THR A 7 -4.37 16.53 18.62
CA THR A 7 -3.09 15.98 18.13
C THR A 7 -3.23 14.51 17.69
N ARG A 8 -3.94 13.68 18.46
CA ARG A 8 -4.15 12.26 18.11
C ARG A 8 -5.02 12.12 16.85
N GLU A 9 -6.08 12.90 16.76
CA GLU A 9 -6.95 12.92 15.57
C GLU A 9 -6.17 13.36 14.33
N ALA A 10 -5.34 14.40 14.45
CA ALA A 10 -4.52 14.91 13.36
C ALA A 10 -3.46 13.90 12.89
N VAL A 11 -2.87 13.10 13.80
CA VAL A 11 -1.98 11.99 13.45
C VAL A 11 -2.74 10.86 12.75
N ARG A 12 -3.93 10.48 13.24
CA ARG A 12 -4.74 9.40 12.61
C ARG A 12 -5.20 9.75 11.20
N ALA A 13 -5.44 11.02 10.93
CA ALA A 13 -5.72 11.51 9.57
C ALA A 13 -4.50 11.44 8.63
N ARG A 14 -3.31 11.08 9.14
CA ARG A 14 -2.04 11.04 8.40
C ARG A 14 -1.30 9.71 8.65
N PRO A 15 -1.69 8.62 7.96
CA PRO A 15 -1.11 7.30 8.18
C PRO A 15 0.43 7.26 8.16
N PHE A 16 1.07 8.01 7.26
CA PHE A 16 2.54 8.08 7.21
C PHE A 16 3.17 8.60 8.52
N LEU A 17 2.52 9.56 9.19
CA LEU A 17 3.00 10.10 10.45
C LEU A 17 2.77 9.11 11.59
N LEU A 18 1.62 8.41 11.60
CA LEU A 18 1.35 7.36 12.57
C LEU A 18 2.40 6.24 12.49
N THR A 19 2.71 5.76 11.28
CA THR A 19 3.76 4.74 11.07
C THR A 19 5.13 5.25 11.50
N ALA A 20 5.49 6.50 11.17
CA ALA A 20 6.76 7.09 11.59
C ALA A 20 6.88 7.21 13.12
N LEU A 21 5.78 7.53 13.82
CA LEU A 21 5.75 7.59 15.28
C LEU A 21 5.96 6.20 15.89
N ARG A 22 5.27 5.16 15.38
CA ARG A 22 5.47 3.76 15.78
C ARG A 22 6.91 3.30 15.58
N ALA A 23 7.54 3.78 14.50
CA ALA A 23 8.94 3.46 14.16
C ALA A 23 9.97 4.27 14.96
N GLY A 24 9.56 5.28 15.73
CA GLY A 24 10.47 6.09 16.54
C GLY A 24 11.39 7.03 15.75
N VAL A 25 11.04 7.35 14.50
CA VAL A 25 11.91 8.14 13.58
C VAL A 25 11.48 9.62 13.46
N VAL A 26 10.48 10.05 14.23
CA VAL A 26 9.88 11.39 14.10
C VAL A 26 10.66 12.44 14.87
N ASN A 27 10.99 13.55 14.19
CA ASN A 27 11.31 14.81 14.86
C ASN A 27 10.00 15.48 15.31
N TYR A 28 9.73 15.47 16.62
CA TYR A 28 8.47 15.95 17.18
C TYR A 28 8.19 17.43 16.92
N SER A 29 9.22 18.29 16.90
CA SER A 29 9.06 19.71 16.59
C SER A 29 8.70 19.92 15.12
N ALA A 30 9.31 19.16 14.20
CA ALA A 30 8.95 19.20 12.79
C ALA A 30 7.53 18.68 12.55
N ALA A 31 7.15 17.58 13.22
CA ALA A 31 5.79 17.05 13.15
C ALA A 31 4.76 18.03 13.72
N ALA A 32 5.04 18.72 14.83
CA ALA A 32 4.17 19.75 15.37
C ALA A 32 3.93 20.89 14.36
N ASN A 33 4.99 21.36 13.70
CA ASN A 33 4.88 22.38 12.65
C ASN A 33 4.06 21.89 11.45
N LEU A 34 4.22 20.63 11.05
CA LEU A 34 3.43 20.00 9.98
C LEU A 34 1.94 19.91 10.34
N LEU A 35 1.62 19.61 11.60
CA LEU A 35 0.23 19.51 12.04
C LEU A 35 -0.46 20.87 12.12
N ALA A 36 0.29 21.94 12.38
CA ALA A 36 -0.18 23.33 12.38
C ALA A 36 -1.49 23.52 13.17
N LEU A 37 -1.58 22.89 14.34
CA LEU A 37 -2.75 22.98 15.21
C LEU A 37 -2.79 24.30 15.98
N ASP A 38 -3.98 24.73 16.36
CA ASP A 38 -4.19 25.90 17.20
C ASP A 38 -3.58 25.66 18.60
N GLY A 39 -2.45 26.30 18.89
CA GLY A 39 -1.76 26.17 20.17
C GLY A 39 -0.26 26.41 20.08
N ASP A 40 0.43 26.19 21.20
CA ASP A 40 1.90 26.22 21.25
C ASP A 40 2.48 24.97 20.57
N PRO A 41 3.31 25.10 19.52
CA PRO A 41 3.96 23.97 18.87
C PRO A 41 4.74 23.05 19.82
N GLU A 42 5.31 23.58 20.91
CA GLU A 42 6.03 22.76 21.90
C GLU A 42 5.07 21.90 22.73
N ALA A 43 3.86 22.40 23.00
CA ALA A 43 2.80 21.63 23.64
C ALA A 43 2.31 20.50 22.71
N VAL A 44 2.21 20.75 21.40
CA VAL A 44 1.89 19.73 20.39
C VAL A 44 3.01 18.69 20.29
N ALA A 45 4.28 19.10 20.25
CA ALA A 45 5.43 18.19 20.25
C ALA A 45 5.45 17.29 21.50
N THR A 46 5.11 17.86 22.67
CA THR A 46 4.96 17.10 23.91
C THR A 46 3.80 16.10 23.84
N ALA A 47 2.65 16.49 23.28
CA ALA A 47 1.51 15.60 23.07
C ALA A 47 1.85 14.45 22.11
N LEU A 48 2.59 14.74 21.02
CA LEU A 48 3.09 13.73 20.08
C LEU A 48 4.02 12.73 20.76
N ARG A 49 4.97 13.19 21.57
CA ARG A 49 5.90 12.30 22.30
C ARG A 49 5.15 11.36 23.26
N ARG A 50 4.18 11.90 23.99
CA ARG A 50 3.32 11.10 24.88
C ARG A 50 2.51 10.08 24.08
N PHE A 51 1.89 10.49 22.99
CA PHE A 51 1.11 9.58 22.17
C PHE A 51 1.98 8.48 21.55
N ALA A 52 3.18 8.81 21.06
CA ALA A 52 4.11 7.83 20.51
C ALA A 52 4.49 6.75 21.54
N ALA A 53 4.66 7.12 22.82
CA ALA A 53 4.95 6.17 23.89
C ALA A 53 3.79 5.19 24.18
N ASP A 54 2.56 5.58 23.82
CA ASP A 54 1.36 4.74 23.98
C ASP A 54 1.07 3.86 22.75
N LEU A 55 1.79 4.05 21.64
CA LEU A 55 1.56 3.32 20.39
C LEU A 55 2.23 1.94 20.41
N PRO A 56 1.62 0.92 19.78
CA PRO A 56 2.31 -0.33 19.49
C PRO A 56 3.57 -0.08 18.67
N ALA A 57 4.64 -0.82 18.98
CA ALA A 57 5.88 -0.74 18.21
C ALA A 57 5.62 -1.01 16.72
N TYR A 58 6.45 -0.41 15.87
CA TYR A 58 6.53 -0.79 14.46
C TYR A 58 7.16 -2.18 14.37
N ASP A 59 6.36 -3.16 14.00
CA ASP A 59 6.75 -4.57 13.89
C ASP A 59 6.18 -5.12 12.58
N PRO A 60 6.86 -4.90 11.45
CA PRO A 60 6.36 -5.33 10.16
C PRO A 60 6.51 -6.84 10.00
N GLU A 61 5.49 -7.47 9.46
CA GLU A 61 5.43 -8.92 9.29
C GLU A 61 5.71 -9.35 7.85
N SER A 62 6.22 -10.56 7.69
CA SER A 62 6.38 -11.18 6.36
C SER A 62 5.17 -12.01 5.99
N ARG A 63 4.85 -12.04 4.69
CA ARG A 63 3.81 -12.87 4.10
C ARG A 63 4.44 -13.98 3.27
N GLN A 64 4.00 -15.21 3.49
CA GLN A 64 4.45 -16.37 2.73
C GLN A 64 3.65 -16.45 1.43
N ALA A 65 4.21 -15.92 0.35
CA ALA A 65 3.56 -15.91 -0.96
C ALA A 65 4.56 -16.13 -2.09
N THR A 66 4.08 -16.73 -3.18
CA THR A 66 4.83 -16.88 -4.43
C THR A 66 4.36 -15.83 -5.42
N VAL A 67 5.29 -15.06 -5.98
CA VAL A 67 5.01 -14.02 -6.98
C VAL A 67 5.27 -14.55 -8.38
N ARG A 68 4.33 -14.31 -9.30
CA ARG A 68 4.42 -14.68 -10.71
C ARG A 68 4.02 -13.52 -11.60
N MET A 69 4.63 -13.45 -12.77
CA MET A 69 4.31 -12.46 -13.79
C MET A 69 3.49 -13.08 -14.92
N ARG A 70 2.45 -12.39 -15.37
CA ARG A 70 1.68 -12.70 -16.57
C ARG A 70 1.76 -11.52 -17.54
N SER A 71 2.40 -11.74 -18.67
CA SER A 71 2.57 -10.73 -19.73
C SER A 71 1.43 -10.79 -20.73
N GLY A 72 1.36 -9.80 -21.64
CA GLY A 72 0.35 -9.79 -22.71
C GLY A 72 -1.06 -9.53 -22.18
N VAL A 73 -1.17 -8.88 -21.02
CA VAL A 73 -2.47 -8.60 -20.42
C VAL A 73 -3.17 -7.49 -21.19
N GLY A 74 -4.44 -7.73 -21.49
CA GLY A 74 -5.35 -6.77 -22.13
C GLY A 74 -6.65 -6.65 -21.34
N ARG A 75 -7.44 -5.62 -21.67
CA ARG A 75 -8.78 -5.42 -21.13
C ARG A 75 -9.79 -6.30 -21.89
N VAL A 76 -10.69 -6.93 -21.16
CA VAL A 76 -11.80 -7.75 -21.67
C VAL A 76 -13.09 -7.36 -20.94
N GLU A 77 -14.25 -7.77 -21.44
CA GLU A 77 -15.51 -7.63 -20.70
C GLU A 77 -15.58 -8.68 -19.58
N THR A 78 -16.09 -8.30 -18.41
CA THR A 78 -16.35 -9.26 -17.33
C THR A 78 -17.35 -10.33 -17.77
N GLY A 79 -17.13 -11.59 -17.38
CA GLY A 79 -17.93 -12.74 -17.82
C GLY A 79 -17.53 -13.32 -19.18
N SER A 80 -16.43 -12.86 -19.77
CA SER A 80 -15.79 -13.50 -20.93
C SER A 80 -15.22 -14.88 -20.57
N ASP A 81 -15.09 -15.77 -21.56
CA ASP A 81 -14.40 -17.06 -21.44
C ASP A 81 -13.07 -16.99 -22.23
N PRO A 82 -11.89 -17.13 -21.57
CA PRO A 82 -11.70 -17.46 -20.16
C PRO A 82 -12.00 -16.31 -19.20
N GLU A 83 -12.36 -16.67 -17.96
CA GLU A 83 -12.58 -15.75 -16.85
C GLU A 83 -11.34 -14.86 -16.65
N PRO A 84 -11.50 -13.52 -16.54
CA PRO A 84 -10.38 -12.61 -16.34
C PRO A 84 -9.66 -12.86 -15.00
N LEU A 85 -8.35 -12.59 -14.97
CA LEU A 85 -7.54 -12.69 -13.75
C LEU A 85 -8.01 -11.71 -12.66
N LEU A 86 -8.44 -10.52 -13.08
CA LEU A 86 -8.92 -9.45 -12.21
C LEU A 86 -10.05 -8.72 -12.92
N SER A 87 -11.13 -8.42 -12.19
CA SER A 87 -12.22 -7.57 -12.66
C SER A 87 -12.44 -6.40 -11.71
N VAL A 88 -12.69 -5.22 -12.27
CA VAL A 88 -13.10 -4.03 -11.52
C VAL A 88 -14.32 -3.44 -12.22
N GLY A 89 -15.49 -3.61 -11.60
CA GLY A 89 -16.76 -3.35 -12.28
C GLY A 89 -16.88 -4.25 -13.52
N ASP A 90 -17.17 -3.63 -14.66
CA ASP A 90 -17.39 -4.33 -15.94
C ASP A 90 -16.11 -4.55 -16.75
N VAL A 91 -14.94 -4.14 -16.21
CA VAL A 91 -13.64 -4.26 -16.89
C VAL A 91 -12.87 -5.43 -16.30
N GLY A 92 -12.60 -6.44 -17.13
CA GLY A 92 -11.72 -7.57 -16.84
C GLY A 92 -10.31 -7.39 -17.39
N PHE A 93 -9.34 -8.07 -16.79
CA PHE A 93 -7.95 -8.12 -17.24
C PHE A 93 -7.53 -9.58 -17.43
N SER A 94 -7.22 -9.96 -18.68
CA SER A 94 -6.84 -11.33 -19.05
C SER A 94 -5.47 -11.34 -19.75
N PRO A 95 -4.63 -12.37 -19.54
CA PRO A 95 -3.41 -12.58 -20.31
C PRO A 95 -3.72 -12.99 -21.75
N ASP A 96 -2.68 -13.01 -22.59
CA ASP A 96 -2.71 -13.50 -23.97
C ASP A 96 -3.77 -12.84 -24.88
N VAL A 97 -4.17 -11.62 -24.54
CA VAL A 97 -5.05 -10.79 -25.36
C VAL A 97 -4.24 -10.21 -26.51
N ASP A 98 -4.77 -10.28 -27.74
CA ASP A 98 -4.10 -9.71 -28.89
C ASP A 98 -3.85 -8.20 -28.70
N GLY A 99 -2.62 -7.77 -28.95
CA GLY A 99 -2.17 -6.42 -28.66
C GLY A 99 -2.09 -6.05 -27.16
N GLY A 100 -2.22 -7.00 -26.23
CA GLY A 100 -2.18 -6.76 -24.77
C GLY A 100 -0.86 -6.12 -24.31
N ARG A 101 -0.92 -4.89 -23.76
CA ARG A 101 0.26 -4.08 -23.37
C ARG A 101 0.46 -3.94 -21.86
N LEU A 102 -0.24 -4.74 -21.08
CA LEU A 102 -0.14 -4.75 -19.62
C LEU A 102 0.58 -6.01 -19.14
N THR A 103 0.97 -5.97 -17.87
CA THR A 103 1.53 -7.09 -17.13
C THR A 103 0.78 -7.21 -15.82
N ALA A 104 0.30 -8.42 -15.49
CA ALA A 104 -0.23 -8.71 -14.17
C ALA A 104 0.88 -9.37 -13.31
N VAL A 105 1.08 -8.85 -12.11
CA VAL A 105 1.88 -9.48 -11.06
C VAL A 105 0.91 -10.13 -10.09
N VAL A 106 1.02 -11.44 -9.95
CA VAL A 106 0.12 -12.29 -9.16
C VAL A 106 0.91 -12.88 -8.01
N ALA A 107 0.57 -12.51 -6.78
CA ALA A 107 1.04 -13.18 -5.58
C ALA A 107 -0.02 -14.18 -5.11
N SER A 108 0.40 -15.39 -4.74
CA SER A 108 -0.48 -16.42 -4.19
C SER A 108 0.08 -16.96 -2.88
N GLY A 109 -0.78 -17.12 -1.87
CA GLY A 109 -0.42 -17.59 -0.53
C GLY A 109 -1.08 -16.74 0.56
N ALA A 110 -0.39 -16.56 1.68
CA ALA A 110 -0.90 -15.78 2.82
C ALA A 110 -0.86 -14.27 2.52
N VAL A 111 -1.71 -13.79 1.60
CA VAL A 111 -1.86 -12.37 1.24
C VAL A 111 -3.20 -11.84 1.72
N ASP A 112 -3.18 -10.61 2.22
CA ASP A 112 -4.32 -9.93 2.82
C ASP A 112 -4.42 -8.48 2.33
N THR A 113 -5.37 -7.73 2.88
CA THR A 113 -5.59 -6.32 2.50
C THR A 113 -4.45 -5.40 2.94
N ASP A 114 -3.77 -5.70 4.05
CA ASP A 114 -2.60 -4.97 4.51
C ASP A 114 -1.40 -5.19 3.56
N ALA A 115 -1.24 -6.41 3.04
CA ALA A 115 -0.28 -6.73 1.99
C ALA A 115 -0.56 -5.92 0.71
N LEU A 116 -1.82 -5.83 0.29
CA LEU A 116 -2.20 -5.00 -0.87
C LEU A 116 -1.90 -3.52 -0.64
N ALA A 117 -2.24 -2.97 0.54
CA ALA A 117 -1.93 -1.59 0.89
C ALA A 117 -0.42 -1.30 0.87
N THR A 118 0.37 -2.23 1.42
CA THR A 118 1.84 -2.14 1.42
C THR A 118 2.41 -2.20 0.00
N VAL A 119 1.93 -3.12 -0.83
CA VAL A 119 2.33 -3.25 -2.23
C VAL A 119 2.03 -1.97 -3.02
N LEU A 120 0.80 -1.44 -2.93
CA LEU A 120 0.42 -0.21 -3.63
C LEU A 120 1.26 0.99 -3.19
N SER A 121 1.52 1.09 -1.87
CA SER A 121 2.38 2.15 -1.33
C SER A 121 3.81 2.05 -1.87
N ARG A 122 4.37 0.84 -1.95
CA ARG A 122 5.73 0.62 -2.47
C ARG A 122 5.83 0.86 -3.98
N LEU A 123 4.83 0.44 -4.75
CA LEU A 123 4.77 0.71 -6.19
C LEU A 123 4.69 2.22 -6.48
N SER A 124 3.93 2.96 -5.67
CA SER A 124 3.85 4.42 -5.78
C SER A 124 5.19 5.11 -5.47
N VAL A 125 6.01 4.57 -4.56
CA VAL A 125 7.34 5.11 -4.25
C VAL A 125 8.32 4.91 -5.41
N GLU A 126 8.14 3.85 -6.19
CA GLU A 126 8.97 3.51 -7.36
C GLU A 126 8.39 4.08 -8.68
N ASP A 127 7.45 5.02 -8.59
CA ASP A 127 6.77 5.65 -9.73
C ASP A 127 6.10 4.66 -10.71
N VAL A 128 5.69 3.49 -10.21
CA VAL A 128 4.98 2.48 -11.00
C VAL A 128 3.48 2.76 -11.00
N THR A 129 2.92 3.06 -12.18
CA THR A 129 1.48 3.27 -12.32
C THR A 129 0.73 1.93 -12.30
N VAL A 130 -0.19 1.79 -11.34
CA VAL A 130 -1.08 0.63 -11.21
C VAL A 130 -2.38 0.91 -11.95
N GLU A 131 -2.70 0.05 -12.91
CA GLU A 131 -3.91 0.11 -13.72
C GLU A 131 -5.12 -0.47 -12.97
N ALA A 132 -4.92 -1.60 -12.29
CA ALA A 132 -5.93 -2.26 -11.48
C ALA A 132 -5.24 -3.12 -10.41
N ALA A 133 -5.88 -3.30 -9.27
CA ALA A 133 -5.40 -4.20 -8.23
C ALA A 133 -6.55 -4.81 -7.42
N GLY A 134 -6.29 -5.97 -6.83
CA GLY A 134 -7.24 -6.65 -5.96
C GLY A 134 -6.57 -7.70 -5.09
N VAL A 135 -7.24 -8.05 -4.00
CA VAL A 135 -6.87 -9.19 -3.15
C VAL A 135 -8.13 -9.97 -2.78
N GLY A 136 -8.06 -11.29 -2.82
CA GLY A 136 -9.15 -12.21 -2.53
C GLY A 136 -8.69 -13.65 -2.77
N ASP A 137 -9.32 -14.62 -2.09
CA ASP A 137 -9.03 -16.05 -2.25
C ASP A 137 -7.53 -16.40 -2.25
N GLU A 138 -6.78 -15.88 -1.27
CA GLU A 138 -5.32 -16.09 -1.15
C GLU A 138 -4.50 -15.61 -2.37
N SER A 139 -5.08 -14.72 -3.18
CA SER A 139 -4.43 -14.11 -4.33
C SER A 139 -4.45 -12.59 -4.23
N LEU A 140 -3.31 -11.98 -4.56
CA LEU A 140 -3.16 -10.54 -4.73
C LEU A 140 -2.68 -10.31 -6.15
N ILE A 141 -3.37 -9.43 -6.88
CA ILE A 141 -3.06 -9.11 -8.26
C ILE A 141 -2.87 -7.61 -8.38
N VAL A 142 -1.78 -7.19 -9.03
CA VAL A 142 -1.59 -5.82 -9.51
C VAL A 142 -1.31 -5.85 -11.00
N VAL A 143 -2.00 -4.99 -11.76
CA VAL A 143 -1.82 -4.83 -13.20
C VAL A 143 -1.08 -3.53 -13.46
N VAL A 144 0.01 -3.60 -14.22
CA VAL A 144 0.90 -2.47 -14.52
C VAL A 144 1.21 -2.40 -16.01
N GLY A 145 1.85 -1.32 -16.44
CA GLY A 145 2.36 -1.21 -17.81
C GLY A 145 3.41 -2.27 -18.12
N ARG A 146 3.47 -2.75 -19.38
CA ARG A 146 4.45 -3.77 -19.82
C ARG A 146 5.91 -3.42 -19.45
N ARG A 147 6.27 -2.13 -19.48
CA ARG A 147 7.63 -1.66 -19.19
C ARG A 147 8.01 -1.80 -17.72
N ASP A 148 7.02 -1.74 -16.83
CA ASP A 148 7.23 -1.76 -15.38
C ASP A 148 7.19 -3.18 -14.82
N GLY A 149 6.71 -4.17 -15.59
CA GLY A 149 6.43 -5.53 -15.12
C GLY A 149 7.57 -6.19 -14.34
N ALA A 150 8.81 -6.13 -14.85
CA ALA A 150 9.95 -6.73 -14.15
C ALA A 150 10.33 -5.97 -12.86
N GLY A 151 10.14 -4.65 -12.82
CA GLY A 151 10.34 -3.84 -11.62
C GLY A 151 9.26 -4.13 -10.58
N ALA A 152 8.00 -4.14 -11.03
CA ALA A 152 6.84 -4.41 -10.18
C ALA A 152 6.93 -5.77 -9.46
N VAL A 153 7.43 -6.83 -10.12
CA VAL A 153 7.64 -8.13 -9.46
C VAL A 153 8.56 -7.99 -8.24
N ARG A 154 9.71 -7.32 -8.39
CA ARG A 154 10.67 -7.14 -7.29
C ARG A 154 10.07 -6.31 -6.16
N VAL A 155 9.37 -5.23 -6.51
CA VAL A 155 8.71 -4.35 -5.54
C VAL A 155 7.66 -5.12 -4.75
N VAL A 156 6.86 -5.98 -5.40
CA VAL A 156 5.87 -6.83 -4.75
C VAL A 156 6.54 -7.84 -3.82
N GLU A 157 7.58 -8.54 -4.28
CA GLU A 157 8.33 -9.50 -3.45
C GLU A 157 8.93 -8.84 -2.20
N ASP A 158 9.51 -7.66 -2.35
CA ASP A 158 10.10 -6.91 -1.23
C ASP A 158 9.04 -6.36 -0.28
N ALA A 159 7.91 -5.86 -0.81
CA ALA A 159 6.78 -5.39 -0.01
C ALA A 159 6.21 -6.50 0.87
N LEU A 160 6.06 -7.72 0.34
CA LEU A 160 5.52 -8.86 1.08
C LEU A 160 6.44 -9.36 2.21
N ARG A 161 7.71 -8.93 2.25
CA ARG A 161 8.62 -9.24 3.37
C ARG A 161 8.46 -8.28 4.57
N SER A 162 7.73 -7.17 4.40
CA SER A 162 7.62 -6.12 5.41
C SER A 162 6.27 -5.39 5.32
N VAL A 163 5.20 -6.11 5.64
CA VAL A 163 3.82 -5.61 5.72
C VAL A 163 3.60 -4.95 7.08
N SER A 164 3.12 -3.70 7.11
CA SER A 164 3.04 -2.84 8.31
C SER A 164 1.61 -2.52 8.73
#